data_AF-A0AAN9S657-F1
#
_entry.id   AF-A0AAN9S657-F1
#
_cell.length_a   1.000
_cell.length_b   1.000
_cell.length_c   1.000
_cell.angle_alpha   90.00
_cell.angle_beta   90.00
_cell.angle_gamma   90.00
#
_symmetry.space_group_name_H-M   'P 1'
#
loop_
_entity.id
_entity.type
_entity.pdbx_description
1 polymer ?
#
loop_
_entity_poly.entity_id
_entity_poly.type
_entity_poly.pdbx_seq_one_letter_code
_entity_poly.pdbx_strand_id
1 'polypeptide(L)'
;MPISKYRVRNEYSLADPELYRAADKDDPEALLEAVAMAGLVGLLRQLGDLAELVLLLLIRFGWMVVDLRVQLFGLNEILLLKKFAAEIFHDVHEEVMATAARGHGLMARVKQLEAEVPSLEKAFFSQTHHSSFYTNGDLPRFIMDSYEECRGPPRLFLLDKYELIHQTYD
;
A
#
# COMPACT_ATOMS: atom_id res chain seq x y z
N MET A 1 81.46 -15.88 -22.81
CA MET A 1 80.40 -16.41 -23.70
C MET A 1 80.20 -15.42 -24.84
N PRO A 2 80.33 -15.84 -26.12
CA PRO A 2 80.47 -14.92 -27.24
C PRO A 2 79.10 -14.48 -27.81
N ILE A 3 79.07 -13.21 -28.22
CA ILE A 3 77.97 -12.53 -28.89
C ILE A 3 77.98 -12.92 -30.37
N SER A 4 76.92 -13.60 -30.85
CA SER A 4 76.71 -13.84 -32.28
C SER A 4 76.08 -12.61 -32.93
N LYS A 5 76.87 -11.96 -33.81
CA LYS A 5 76.47 -10.82 -34.64
C LYS A 5 75.44 -11.25 -35.69
N TYR A 6 74.22 -10.76 -35.57
CA TYR A 6 73.27 -10.77 -36.68
C TYR A 6 73.61 -9.61 -37.63
N ARG A 7 74.39 -9.91 -38.67
CA ARG A 7 74.71 -8.96 -39.74
C ARG A 7 73.69 -9.13 -40.85
N VAL A 8 72.81 -8.14 -40.95
CA VAL A 8 71.87 -7.90 -42.05
C VAL A 8 72.56 -8.12 -43.39
N ARG A 9 71.98 -8.99 -44.22
CA ARG A 9 72.13 -8.95 -45.68
C ARG A 9 70.76 -9.02 -46.31
N ASN A 10 70.23 -7.82 -46.51
CA ASN A 10 69.29 -7.52 -47.56
C ASN A 10 70.03 -7.66 -48.89
N GLU A 11 69.81 -8.74 -49.63
CA GLU A 11 70.28 -8.86 -51.00
C GLU A 11 69.06 -9.16 -51.89
N TYR A 12 68.69 -8.12 -52.62
CA TYR A 12 67.73 -8.06 -53.70
C TYR A 12 68.00 -9.14 -54.77
N SER A 13 67.50 -10.35 -54.55
CA SER A 13 67.48 -11.39 -55.58
C SER A 13 66.05 -11.90 -55.87
N LEU A 14 65.06 -11.02 -55.71
CA LEU A 14 63.67 -11.25 -56.15
C LEU A 14 63.35 -10.54 -57.48
N ALA A 15 64.33 -9.91 -58.11
CA ALA A 15 64.20 -9.38 -59.47
C ALA A 15 64.70 -10.43 -60.47
N ASP A 16 64.05 -11.60 -60.53
CA ASP A 16 64.19 -12.47 -61.68
C ASP A 16 63.40 -11.83 -62.85
N PRO A 17 64.07 -11.35 -63.92
CA PRO A 17 63.38 -10.70 -65.04
C PRO A 17 62.50 -11.68 -65.83
N GLU A 18 62.67 -12.99 -65.63
CA GLU A 18 61.94 -14.03 -66.34
C GLU A 18 60.56 -14.33 -65.72
N LEU A 19 60.31 -13.95 -64.45
CA LEU A 19 58.99 -14.18 -63.82
C LEU A 19 57.95 -13.10 -64.19
N TYR A 20 58.40 -11.93 -64.65
CA TYR A 20 57.51 -10.87 -65.17
C TYR A 20 57.08 -11.11 -66.62
N ARG A 21 57.69 -12.07 -67.32
CA ARG A 21 57.30 -12.44 -68.69
C ARG A 21 56.16 -13.44 -68.77
N ALA A 22 55.76 -14.03 -67.65
CA ALA A 22 54.61 -14.93 -67.56
C ALA A 22 53.33 -14.24 -67.05
N ALA A 23 53.42 -12.99 -66.59
CA ALA A 23 52.24 -12.20 -66.27
C ALA A 23 51.76 -11.53 -67.56
N ASP A 24 50.74 -12.13 -68.15
CA ASP A 24 49.90 -11.46 -69.13
C ASP A 24 49.42 -10.13 -68.54
N LYS A 25 49.32 -9.12 -69.41
CA LYS A 25 49.00 -7.74 -69.05
C LYS A 25 47.51 -7.61 -68.78
N ASP A 26 47.02 -8.33 -67.78
CA ASP A 26 45.63 -8.24 -67.35
C ASP A 26 45.38 -6.81 -66.81
N ASP A 27 44.33 -6.19 -67.35
CA ASP A 27 44.02 -4.77 -67.33
C ASP A 27 44.30 -4.09 -65.97
N PRO A 28 45.19 -3.07 -65.88
CA PRO A 28 45.48 -2.37 -64.62
C PRO A 28 44.24 -1.68 -64.02
N GLU A 29 43.23 -1.41 -64.85
CA GLU A 29 41.93 -0.88 -64.45
C GLU A 29 41.11 -1.91 -63.66
N ALA A 30 41.13 -3.18 -64.06
CA ALA A 30 40.46 -4.27 -63.36
C ALA A 30 41.10 -4.53 -61.98
N LEU A 31 42.42 -4.38 -61.85
CA LEU A 31 43.11 -4.47 -60.56
C LEU A 31 42.77 -3.31 -59.63
N LEU A 32 42.70 -2.08 -60.16
CA LEU A 32 42.32 -0.91 -59.39
C LEU A 32 40.86 -1.03 -58.91
N GLU A 33 39.97 -1.50 -59.78
CA GLU A 33 38.57 -1.74 -59.45
C GLU A 33 38.42 -2.84 -58.40
N ALA A 34 39.16 -3.95 -58.52
CA ALA A 34 39.16 -5.03 -57.54
C ALA A 34 39.61 -4.56 -56.15
N VAL A 35 40.67 -3.74 -56.08
CA VAL A 35 41.16 -3.17 -54.81
C VAL A 35 40.18 -2.14 -54.25
N ALA A 36 39.58 -1.29 -55.10
CA ALA A 36 38.58 -0.32 -54.68
C ALA A 36 37.33 -0.99 -54.10
N MET A 37 36.83 -2.04 -54.76
CA MET A 37 35.70 -2.87 -54.29
C MET A 37 36.04 -3.53 -52.95
N ALA A 38 37.21 -4.14 -52.82
CA ALA A 38 37.64 -4.77 -51.58
C ALA A 38 37.79 -3.77 -50.42
N GLY A 39 38.31 -2.57 -50.69
CA GLY A 39 38.42 -1.48 -49.72
C GLY A 39 37.06 -0.94 -49.27
N LEU A 40 36.12 -0.76 -50.20
CA LEU A 40 34.76 -0.30 -49.91
C LEU A 40 33.99 -1.33 -49.07
N VAL A 41 34.11 -2.62 -49.40
CA VAL A 41 33.53 -3.71 -48.62
C VAL A 41 34.11 -3.76 -47.20
N GLY A 42 35.42 -3.52 -47.05
CA GLY A 42 36.08 -3.41 -45.73
C GLY A 42 35.53 -2.26 -44.88
N LEU A 43 35.32 -1.09 -45.48
CA LEU A 43 34.73 0.07 -44.80
C LEU A 43 33.26 -0.15 -44.43
N LEU A 44 32.46 -0.76 -45.31
CA LEU A 44 31.06 -1.09 -45.03
C LEU A 44 30.93 -2.04 -43.85
N ARG A 45 31.81 -3.04 -43.76
CA ARG A 45 31.84 -3.96 -42.62
C ARG A 45 32.18 -3.24 -41.32
N GLN A 46 33.19 -2.38 -41.34
CA GLN A 46 33.59 -1.62 -40.15
C GLN A 46 32.51 -0.61 -39.70
N LEU A 47 31.77 -0.02 -40.64
CA LEU A 47 30.60 0.82 -40.35
C LEU A 47 29.43 0.00 -39.80
N GLY A 48 29.24 -1.25 -40.26
CA GLY A 48 28.27 -2.18 -39.71
C GLY A 48 28.54 -2.51 -38.24
N ASP A 49 29.78 -2.88 -37.92
CA ASP A 49 30.21 -3.16 -36.54
C ASP A 49 30.03 -1.91 -35.64
N LEU A 50 30.32 -0.71 -36.17
CA LEU A 50 30.08 0.54 -35.44
C LEU A 50 28.60 0.85 -35.24
N ALA A 51 27.75 0.57 -36.24
CA ALA A 51 26.31 0.78 -36.16
C ALA A 51 25.66 -0.13 -35.10
N GLU A 52 26.13 -1.36 -34.96
CA GLU A 52 25.69 -2.26 -33.89
C GLU A 52 26.01 -1.73 -32.49
N LEU A 53 27.20 -1.15 -32.29
CA LEU A 53 27.57 -0.53 -31.03
C LEU A 53 26.70 0.69 -30.70
N VAL A 54 26.45 1.54 -31.70
CA VAL A 54 25.56 2.71 -31.52
C VAL A 54 24.14 2.27 -31.22
N LEU A 55 23.62 1.25 -31.91
CA LEU A 55 22.29 0.70 -31.67
C LEU A 55 22.19 0.12 -30.25
N LEU A 56 23.19 -0.63 -29.80
CA LEU A 56 23.26 -1.14 -28.42
C LEU A 56 23.27 -0.01 -27.39
N LEU A 57 24.01 1.06 -27.66
CA LEU A 57 24.09 2.23 -26.78
C LEU A 57 22.74 2.96 -26.72
N LEU A 58 22.05 3.10 -27.85
CA LEU A 58 20.71 3.69 -27.92
C LEU A 58 19.66 2.82 -27.21
N ILE A 59 19.72 1.50 -27.38
CA ILE A 59 18.83 0.57 -26.67
C ILE A 59 19.09 0.63 -25.17
N ARG A 60 20.35 0.60 -24.74
CA ARG A 60 20.73 0.67 -23.33
C ARG A 60 20.37 2.01 -22.70
N PHE A 61 20.56 3.12 -23.43
CA PHE A 61 20.16 4.46 -23.00
C PHE A 61 18.64 4.58 -22.94
N GLY A 62 17.93 4.06 -23.95
CA GLY A 62 16.47 4.00 -23.97
C GLY A 62 15.92 3.23 -22.77
N TRP A 63 16.50 2.06 -22.47
CA TRP A 63 16.14 1.28 -21.29
C TRP A 63 16.40 2.07 -20.01
N MET A 64 17.57 2.73 -19.87
CA MET A 64 17.87 3.57 -18.71
C MET A 64 16.88 4.73 -18.55
N VAL A 65 16.43 5.36 -19.64
CA VAL A 65 15.44 6.45 -19.61
C VAL A 65 14.05 5.93 -19.24
N VAL A 66 13.64 4.77 -19.76
CA VAL A 66 12.37 4.13 -19.37
C VAL A 66 12.41 3.73 -17.90
N ASP A 67 13.51 3.12 -17.45
CA ASP A 67 13.73 2.74 -16.05
C ASP A 67 13.69 3.96 -15.13
N LEU A 68 14.40 5.04 -15.50
CA LEU A 68 14.39 6.31 -14.78
C LEU A 68 12.99 6.95 -14.74
N ARG A 69 12.21 6.83 -15.82
CA ARG A 69 10.82 7.31 -15.88
C ARG A 69 9.89 6.49 -15.02
N VAL A 70 10.02 5.17 -15.01
CA VAL A 70 9.23 4.27 -14.14
C VAL A 70 9.54 4.55 -12.67
N GLN A 71 10.83 4.72 -12.33
CA GLN A 71 11.27 5.03 -10.97
C GLN A 71 10.78 6.42 -10.50
N LEU A 72 10.87 7.44 -11.37
CA LEU A 72 10.50 8.82 -11.04
C LEU A 72 8.98 9.05 -11.01
N PHE A 73 8.21 8.32 -11.83
CA PHE A 73 6.76 8.40 -11.84
C PHE A 73 6.15 7.65 -10.63
N GLY A 74 6.68 6.46 -10.32
CA GLY A 74 6.24 5.67 -9.18
C GLY A 74 6.42 6.36 -7.83
N LEU A 75 7.52 7.09 -7.62
CA LEU A 75 7.76 7.79 -6.35
C LEU A 75 6.79 8.96 -6.10
N ASN A 76 6.44 9.71 -7.15
CA ASN A 76 5.51 10.82 -7.03
C ASN A 76 4.08 10.34 -6.78
N GLU A 77 3.63 9.28 -7.47
CA GLU A 77 2.32 8.67 -7.21
C GLU A 77 2.22 8.04 -5.82
N ILE A 78 3.24 7.33 -5.35
CA ILE A 78 3.23 6.73 -4.00
C ILE A 78 3.22 7.81 -2.92
N LEU A 79 4.00 8.88 -3.10
CA LEU A 79 4.01 10.01 -2.16
C LEU A 79 2.65 10.72 -2.14
N LEU A 80 2.03 10.90 -3.31
CA LEU A 80 0.72 11.53 -3.46
C LEU A 80 -0.40 10.65 -2.88
N LEU A 81 -0.36 9.34 -3.08
CA LEU A 81 -1.31 8.38 -2.49
C LEU A 81 -1.21 8.36 -0.97
N LYS A 82 0.02 8.38 -0.42
CA LYS A 82 0.24 8.47 1.03
C LYS A 82 -0.28 9.78 1.60
N LYS A 83 -0.05 10.90 0.90
CA LYS A 83 -0.49 12.22 1.32
C LYS A 83 -2.01 12.36 1.23
N PHE A 84 -2.63 11.83 0.18
CA PHE A 84 -4.07 11.79 0.00
C PHE A 84 -4.76 10.90 1.03
N ALA A 85 -4.23 9.70 1.30
CA ALA A 85 -4.78 8.84 2.35
C ALA A 85 -4.70 9.52 3.72
N ALA A 86 -3.58 10.20 4.03
CA ALA A 86 -3.45 10.96 5.27
C ALA A 86 -4.48 12.11 5.36
N GLU A 87 -4.75 12.80 4.25
CA GLU A 87 -5.75 13.87 4.17
C GLU A 87 -7.18 13.34 4.38
N ILE A 88 -7.57 12.26 3.67
CA ILE A 88 -8.93 11.70 3.70
C ILE A 88 -9.28 11.09 5.06
N PHE A 89 -8.31 10.47 5.73
CA PHE A 89 -8.55 9.75 6.98
C PHE A 89 -8.22 10.55 8.24
N HIS A 90 -7.82 11.82 8.14
CA HIS A 90 -7.39 12.60 9.31
C HIS A 90 -8.50 12.77 10.35
N ASP A 91 -9.63 13.34 9.94
CA ASP A 91 -10.75 13.68 10.83
C ASP A 91 -11.39 12.41 11.42
N VAL A 92 -11.55 11.38 10.59
CA VAL A 92 -12.09 10.08 11.01
C VAL A 92 -11.14 9.41 12.01
N HIS A 93 -9.83 9.50 11.81
CA HIS A 93 -8.86 8.91 12.73
C HIS A 93 -8.89 9.60 14.10
N GLU A 94 -8.98 10.93 14.13
CA GLU A 94 -9.10 11.69 15.38
C GLU A 94 -10.39 11.33 16.13
N GLU A 95 -11.53 11.28 15.43
CA GLU A 95 -12.82 10.93 16.04
C GLU A 95 -12.85 9.49 16.56
N VAL A 96 -12.30 8.53 15.79
CA VAL A 96 -12.17 7.13 16.21
C VAL A 96 -11.26 7.01 17.43
N MET A 97 -10.12 7.72 17.44
CA MET A 97 -9.19 7.71 18.59
C MET A 97 -9.83 8.34 19.84
N ALA A 98 -10.52 9.47 19.71
CA ALA A 98 -11.23 10.11 20.81
C ALA A 98 -12.37 9.22 21.35
N THR A 99 -13.07 8.52 20.46
CA THR A 99 -14.13 7.59 20.83
C THR A 99 -13.58 6.33 21.49
N ALA A 100 -12.48 5.77 20.99
CA ALA A 100 -11.80 4.64 21.61
C ALA A 100 -11.28 4.99 23.02
N ALA A 101 -10.67 6.17 23.19
CA ALA A 101 -10.21 6.65 24.50
C ALA A 101 -11.37 6.81 25.49
N ARG A 102 -12.50 7.40 25.06
CA ARG A 102 -13.72 7.50 25.89
C ARG A 102 -14.30 6.12 26.21
N GLY A 103 -14.32 5.21 25.24
CA GLY A 103 -14.77 3.84 25.41
C GLY A 103 -13.94 3.07 26.44
N HIS A 104 -12.62 3.29 26.46
CA HIS A 104 -11.75 2.69 27.48
C HIS A 104 -12.09 3.22 28.89
N GLY A 105 -12.37 4.51 29.05
CA GLY A 105 -12.81 5.09 30.32
C GLY A 105 -14.17 4.54 30.77
N LEU A 106 -15.12 4.38 29.85
CA LEU A 106 -16.41 3.76 30.13
C LEU A 106 -16.23 2.30 30.55
N MET A 107 -15.42 1.53 29.84
CA MET A 107 -15.15 0.12 30.15
C MET A 107 -14.51 -0.04 31.54
N ALA A 108 -13.59 0.84 31.92
CA ALA A 108 -13.00 0.83 33.27
C ALA A 108 -14.07 1.04 34.35
N ARG A 109 -14.99 1.99 34.13
CA ARG A 109 -16.11 2.27 35.05
C ARG A 109 -17.13 1.13 35.07
N VAL A 110 -17.40 0.48 33.95
CA VAL A 110 -18.28 -0.71 33.87
C VAL A 110 -17.69 -1.86 34.67
N LYS A 111 -16.39 -2.13 34.54
CA LYS A 111 -15.70 -3.15 35.36
C LYS A 111 -15.74 -2.82 36.85
N GLN A 112 -15.62 -1.55 37.21
CA GLN A 112 -15.77 -1.11 38.59
C GLN A 112 -17.20 -1.36 39.10
N LEU A 113 -18.22 -0.94 38.34
CA LEU A 113 -19.62 -1.21 38.66
C LEU A 113 -19.90 -2.71 38.78
N GLU A 114 -19.38 -3.53 37.87
CA GLU A 114 -19.54 -4.99 37.91
C GLU A 114 -18.94 -5.61 39.18
N ALA A 115 -17.87 -5.04 39.74
CA ALA A 115 -17.31 -5.46 41.02
C ALA A 115 -18.12 -4.96 42.24
N GLU A 116 -18.79 -3.82 42.11
CA GLU A 116 -19.58 -3.20 43.19
C GLU A 116 -21.01 -3.76 43.28
N VAL A 117 -21.62 -4.17 42.16
CA VAL A 117 -22.99 -4.73 42.09
C VAL A 117 -23.20 -5.93 43.05
N PRO A 118 -22.31 -6.94 43.13
CA PRO A 118 -22.48 -8.06 44.05
C PRO A 118 -22.48 -7.65 45.53
N SER A 119 -21.78 -6.55 45.87
CA SER A 119 -21.76 -6.00 47.22
C SER A 119 -23.01 -5.18 47.51
N LEU A 120 -23.50 -4.45 46.49
CA LEU A 120 -24.76 -3.71 46.54
C LEU A 120 -25.96 -4.64 46.68
N GLU A 121 -26.00 -5.77 45.96
CA GLU A 121 -27.06 -6.78 46.08
C GLU A 121 -27.14 -7.30 47.52
N LYS A 122 -26.01 -7.67 48.12
CA LYS A 122 -25.97 -8.13 49.52
C LYS A 122 -26.44 -7.05 50.50
N ALA A 123 -26.04 -5.80 50.28
CA ALA A 123 -26.48 -4.67 51.10
C ALA A 123 -28.00 -4.43 50.98
N PHE A 124 -28.54 -4.45 49.75
CA PHE A 124 -29.97 -4.33 49.50
C PHE A 124 -30.77 -5.49 50.12
N PHE A 125 -30.34 -6.73 49.91
CA PHE A 125 -31.00 -7.88 50.53
C PHE A 125 -30.95 -7.80 52.06
N SER A 126 -29.88 -7.27 52.64
CA SER A 126 -29.82 -7.01 54.09
C SER A 126 -30.69 -5.84 54.57
N GLN A 127 -31.04 -4.88 53.70
CA GLN A 127 -31.86 -3.70 54.00
C GLN A 127 -33.36 -3.88 53.75
N THR A 128 -33.78 -4.93 53.04
CA THR A 128 -35.17 -5.16 52.58
C THR A 128 -36.19 -5.51 53.67
N HIS A 129 -35.93 -5.21 54.94
CA HIS A 129 -36.95 -5.45 55.96
C HIS A 129 -37.69 -4.20 56.46
N HIS A 130 -37.14 -2.97 56.46
CA HIS A 130 -37.82 -1.88 57.20
C HIS A 130 -37.63 -0.42 56.73
N SER A 131 -37.45 -0.09 55.45
CA SER A 131 -37.50 1.35 55.08
C SER A 131 -38.28 1.68 53.80
N SER A 132 -39.24 2.59 53.97
CA SER A 132 -40.23 3.10 53.03
C SER A 132 -39.61 4.01 51.96
N PHE A 133 -38.83 3.45 51.03
CA PHE A 133 -38.15 4.22 50.00
C PHE A 133 -38.98 4.55 48.75
N TYR A 134 -40.25 4.12 48.67
CA TYR A 134 -41.11 4.43 47.53
C TYR A 134 -42.26 5.35 47.96
N THR A 135 -41.94 6.64 48.13
CA THR A 135 -42.95 7.70 48.04
C THR A 135 -43.21 7.98 46.57
N ASN A 136 -44.49 7.99 46.15
CA ASN A 136 -44.97 8.14 44.76
C ASN A 136 -44.42 9.36 43.97
N GLY A 137 -43.62 10.23 44.59
CA GLY A 137 -43.01 11.42 43.97
C GLY A 137 -41.56 11.25 43.49
N ASP A 138 -40.85 10.20 43.90
CA ASP A 138 -39.41 10.03 43.61
C ASP A 138 -39.13 9.09 42.44
N LEU A 139 -40.19 8.60 41.78
CA LEU A 139 -40.05 7.67 40.67
C LEU A 139 -39.57 8.42 39.41
N PRO A 140 -38.45 8.01 38.79
CA PRO A 140 -37.93 8.65 37.59
C PRO A 140 -39.00 8.75 36.49
N ARG A 141 -39.04 9.89 35.79
CA ARG A 141 -40.00 10.15 34.71
C ARG A 141 -40.11 9.00 33.70
N PHE A 142 -38.99 8.38 33.32
CA PHE A 142 -39.01 7.27 32.35
C PHE A 142 -39.83 6.06 32.83
N ILE A 143 -39.86 5.80 34.14
CA ILE A 143 -40.69 4.74 34.73
C ILE A 143 -42.12 5.23 34.83
N MET A 144 -42.35 6.48 35.25
CA MET A 144 -43.68 7.06 35.34
C MET A 144 -44.41 7.04 33.99
N ASP A 145 -43.72 7.39 32.90
CA ASP A 145 -44.27 7.37 31.53
C ASP A 145 -44.75 5.96 31.14
N SER A 146 -44.00 4.92 31.55
CA SER A 146 -44.37 3.52 31.33
C SER A 146 -45.56 3.07 32.21
N TYR A 147 -45.67 3.63 33.42
CA TYR A 147 -46.79 3.36 34.35
C TYR A 147 -48.10 3.99 33.87
N GLU A 148 -48.04 5.19 33.28
CA GLU A 148 -49.21 5.89 32.72
C GLU A 148 -49.76 5.20 31.46
N GLU A 149 -48.90 4.51 30.70
CA GLU A 149 -49.30 3.72 29.51
C GLU A 149 -49.86 2.33 29.87
N CYS A 150 -49.56 1.82 31.07
CA CYS A 150 -50.14 0.58 31.57
C CYS A 150 -51.65 0.71 31.80
N ARG A 151 -52.40 -0.39 31.63
CA ARG A 151 -53.81 -0.41 32.04
C ARG A 151 -53.88 -0.19 33.55
N GLY A 152 -54.53 0.91 33.94
CA GLY A 152 -54.78 1.22 35.34
C GLY A 152 -55.50 0.07 36.06
N PRO A 153 -55.37 -0.01 37.39
CA PRO A 153 -56.01 -1.05 38.18
C PRO A 153 -57.53 -1.10 37.91
N PRO A 154 -58.15 -2.29 37.96
CA PRO A 154 -59.60 -2.39 37.82
C PRO A 154 -60.28 -1.45 38.82
N ARG A 155 -61.35 -0.77 38.38
CA ARG A 155 -62.05 0.29 39.12
C ARG A 155 -62.90 -0.28 40.27
N LEU A 156 -62.27 -1.00 41.19
CA LEU A 156 -62.90 -1.63 42.35
C LEU A 156 -63.52 -0.61 43.30
N PHE A 157 -63.11 0.67 43.23
CA PHE A 157 -63.77 1.78 43.92
C PHE A 157 -65.26 1.95 43.54
N LEU A 158 -65.71 1.38 42.41
CA LEU A 158 -67.13 1.35 42.06
C LEU A 158 -67.92 0.31 42.88
N LEU A 159 -67.24 -0.69 43.43
CA LEU A 159 -67.81 -1.72 44.30
C LEU A 159 -67.99 -1.22 45.74
N ASP A 160 -67.32 -0.14 46.12
CA ASP A 160 -67.43 0.52 47.43
C ASP A 160 -68.90 0.92 47.73
N LYS A 161 -69.67 1.27 46.69
CA LYS A 161 -71.11 1.52 46.79
C LYS A 161 -71.91 0.28 47.24
N TYR A 162 -71.40 -0.91 46.99
CA TYR A 162 -72.05 -2.19 47.28
C TYR A 162 -71.50 -2.86 48.55
N GLU A 163 -70.39 -2.36 49.11
CA GLU A 163 -69.86 -2.86 50.40
C GLU A 163 -70.82 -2.57 51.57
N LEU A 164 -71.63 -1.50 51.46
CA LEU A 164 -72.67 -1.15 52.45
C LEU A 164 -73.89 -2.09 52.47
N ILE A 165 -74.00 -3.03 51.52
CA ILE A 165 -75.19 -3.86 51.36
C ILE A 165 -75.08 -5.17 52.17
N HIS A 166 -73.88 -5.54 52.64
CA HIS A 166 -73.67 -6.73 53.46
C HIS A 166 -73.88 -6.52 54.97
N GLN A 167 -74.14 -5.29 55.44
CA GLN A 167 -74.43 -5.01 56.87
C GLN A 167 -75.92 -4.91 57.21
N THR A 168 -76.82 -5.12 56.25
CA THR A 168 -78.29 -5.00 56.47
C THR A 168 -79.06 -6.31 56.32
N TYR A 169 -78.38 -7.43 56.12
CA TYR A 169 -78.93 -8.79 56.14
C TYR A 169 -78.09 -9.69 57.06
N ASP A 170 -78.05 -9.35 58.35
CA ASP A 170 -77.84 -10.29 59.45
C ASP A 170 -78.64 -9.79 60.67
#